data_AF-A0AB39KK65-F1
#
_entry.id   AF-A0AB39KK65-F1
#
_cell.length_a   1.000
_cell.length_b   1.000
_cell.length_c   1.000
_cell.angle_alpha   90.00
_cell.angle_beta   90.00
_cell.angle_gamma   90.00
#
_symmetry.space_group_name_H-M   'P 1'
#
loop_
_entity.id
_entity.type
_entity.pdbx_description
1 polymer ?
#
loop_
_entity_poly.entity_id
_entity_poly.type
_entity_poly.pdbx_seq_one_letter_code
_entity_poly.pdbx_strand_id
1 'polypeptide(L)' 'MDIKPIRNDDDLTNVFIRLESIFQADEGTPEAEEMEILVNLIEAYEDRYFPI' A
#
# COMPACT_ATOMS: atom_id res chain seq x y z
N MET A 1 -4.46 4.84 -12.54
CA MET A 1 -4.69 4.13 -11.25
C MET A 1 -5.43 5.07 -10.33
N ASP A 2 -6.43 4.58 -9.59
CA ASP A 2 -7.16 5.37 -8.58
C ASP A 2 -6.74 4.89 -7.19
N ILE A 3 -5.54 5.31 -6.75
CA ILE A 3 -5.00 4.95 -5.45
C ILE A 3 -5.59 5.90 -4.40
N LYS A 4 -6.19 5.31 -3.35
CA LYS A 4 -6.86 6.05 -2.28
C LYS A 4 -6.00 6.07 -1.01
N PRO A 5 -6.06 7.16 -0.22
CA PRO A 5 -5.38 7.21 1.07
C PRO A 5 -5.99 6.22 2.06
N ILE A 6 -5.16 5.66 2.94
CA ILE A 6 -5.60 4.81 4.05
C ILE A 6 -6.13 5.69 5.18
N ARG A 7 -7.41 5.54 5.56
CA ARG A 7 -8.05 6.38 6.60
C ARG A 7 -8.49 5.59 7.82
N ASN A 8 -8.53 4.27 7.72
CA ASN A 8 -8.98 3.35 8.76
C ASN A 8 -8.39 1.95 8.50
N ASP A 9 -8.64 1.02 9.41
CA ASP A 9 -8.09 -0.34 9.36
C ASP A 9 -8.68 -1.20 8.22
N ASP A 10 -9.90 -0.91 7.75
CA ASP A 10 -10.48 -1.59 6.59
C ASP A 10 -9.75 -1.18 5.29
N ASP A 11 -9.44 0.11 5.15
CA ASP A 11 -8.61 0.61 4.05
C ASP A 11 -7.21 -0.04 4.10
N LEU A 12 -6.63 -0.13 5.30
CA LEU A 12 -5.31 -0.74 5.50
C LEU A 12 -5.33 -2.21 5.09
N THR A 13 -6.36 -2.96 5.51
CA THR A 13 -6.55 -4.37 5.14
C THR A 13 -6.68 -4.54 3.62
N ASN A 14 -7.45 -3.68 2.95
CA ASN A 14 -7.60 -3.72 1.49
C ASN A 14 -6.27 -3.42 0.77
N VAL A 15 -5.49 -2.47 1.29
CA VAL A 15 -4.16 -2.16 0.75
C VAL A 15 -3.22 -3.36 0.91
N PHE A 16 -3.24 -4.06 2.05
CA PHE A 16 -2.45 -5.29 2.22
C PHE A 16 -2.86 -6.40 1.25
N ILE A 17 -4.17 -6.63 1.05
CA ILE A 17 -4.66 -7.61 0.06
C ILE A 17 -4.18 -7.25 -1.34
N ARG A 18 -4.24 -5.97 -1.71
CA ARG A 18 -3.76 -5.53 -3.02
C ARG A 18 -2.26 -5.71 -3.13
N LEU A 19 -1.50 -5.31 -2.11
CA LEU A 19 -0.05 -5.43 -2.06
C LEU A 19 0.39 -6.88 -2.24
N GLU A 20 -0.24 -7.83 -1.54
CA GLU A 20 0.03 -9.27 -1.70
C GLU A 20 -0.13 -9.73 -3.15
N SER A 21 -1.13 -9.23 -3.87
CA SER A 21 -1.39 -9.61 -5.27
C SER A 21 -0.34 -9.12 -6.27
N ILE A 22 0.45 -8.09 -5.91
CA ILE A 22 1.43 -7.44 -6.79
C ILE A 22 2.85 -7.44 -6.21
N PHE A 23 3.08 -8.08 -5.07
CA PHE A 23 4.36 -8.07 -4.37
C PHE A 23 5.52 -8.69 -5.17
N GLN A 24 5.21 -9.53 -6.15
CA GLN A 24 6.17 -10.17 -7.06
C GLN A 24 6.18 -9.53 -8.46
N ALA A 25 5.64 -8.32 -8.60
CA ALA A 25 5.65 -7.61 -9.88
C ALA A 25 7.11 -7.38 -10.35
N ASP A 26 7.36 -7.65 -11.63
CA ASP A 26 8.67 -7.41 -12.23
C ASP A 26 8.98 -5.91 -12.25
N GLU A 27 10.27 -5.57 -12.07
CA GLU A 27 10.73 -4.19 -12.12
C GLU A 27 10.35 -3.50 -13.46
N GLY A 28 9.92 -2.24 -13.36
CA GLY A 28 9.50 -1.45 -14.51
C GLY A 28 8.08 -1.72 -15.01
N THR A 29 7.32 -2.59 -14.33
CA THR A 29 5.88 -2.76 -14.58
C THR A 29 5.04 -1.71 -13.81
N PRO A 30 3.84 -1.37 -14.29
CA PRO A 30 2.91 -0.54 -13.53
C PRO A 30 2.56 -1.11 -12.14
N GLU A 31 2.56 -2.43 -12.01
CA GLU A 31 2.32 -3.12 -10.75
C GLU A 31 3.48 -2.93 -9.75
N ALA A 32 4.73 -2.86 -10.22
CA ALA A 32 5.87 -2.52 -9.36
C ALA A 32 5.78 -1.06 -8.88
N GLU A 33 5.40 -0.12 -9.75
CA GLU A 33 5.13 1.27 -9.36
C GLU A 33 3.97 1.35 -8.34
N GLU A 34 2.91 0.56 -8.54
CA GLU A 34 1.80 0.45 -7.59
C GLU A 34 2.26 -0.05 -6.22
N MET A 35 3.05 -1.13 -6.20
CA MET A 35 3.59 -1.73 -4.98
C MET A 35 4.35 -0.69 -4.15
N GLU A 36 5.24 0.10 -4.77
CA GLU A 36 5.99 1.16 -4.10
C GLU A 36 5.06 2.21 -3.47
N ILE A 37 4.01 2.61 -4.18
CA ILE A 37 3.05 3.59 -3.65
C ILE A 37 2.26 3.02 -2.46
N LEU A 38 1.82 1.76 -2.54
CA LEU A 38 1.07 1.13 -1.47
C LEU A 38 1.91 0.96 -0.19
N VAL A 39 3.19 0.61 -0.31
CA VAL A 39 4.13 0.54 0.82
C VAL A 39 4.24 1.91 1.51
N ASN A 40 4.47 2.98 0.75
CA ASN A 40 4.53 4.34 1.30
C ASN A 40 3.23 4.75 2.03
N LEU A 41 2.07 4.33 1.52
CA LEU A 41 0.78 4.62 2.16
C LEU A 41 0.60 3.87 3.48
N ILE A 42 1.06 2.62 3.55
CA ILE A 42 1.05 1.83 4.78
C ILE A 42 1.94 2.50 5.82
N GLU A 43 3.19 2.84 5.49
CA GLU A 43 4.13 3.50 6.40
C GLU A 43 3.55 4.81 6.96
N ALA A 44 2.99 5.66 6.09
CA ALA A 44 2.39 6.92 6.51
C ALA A 44 1.16 6.74 7.45
N TYR A 45 0.42 5.64 7.29
CA TYR A 45 -0.66 5.29 8.21
C TYR A 45 -0.11 4.78 9.54
N GLU A 46 0.84 3.85 9.51
CA GLU A 46 1.44 3.27 10.71
C GLU A 46 2.12 4.35 11.58
N ASP A 47 2.87 5.28 10.98
CA ASP A 47 3.49 6.40 11.68
C ASP A 47 2.47 7.28 12.43
N ARG A 48 1.27 7.43 11.87
CA ARG A 48 0.20 8.25 12.46
C ARG A 48 -0.56 7.53 13.56
N TYR A 49 -0.87 6.25 13.37
CA TYR A 49 -1.82 5.51 14.20
C TYR A 49 -1.17 4.52 15.17
N PHE A 50 0.03 4.05 14.85
CA PHE A 50 0.82 3.11 15.65
C PHE A 50 2.25 3.62 15.93
N PRO A 51 2.41 4.84 16.49
CA PRO A 51 3.73 5.36 16.82
C PRO A 51 4.40 4.50 17.91
N ILE A 52 5.64 4.08 17.67
CA ILE A 52 6.48 3.27 18.56
C ILE A 52 7.37 4.17 19.43
#